data_AF-A0A5C7QE19-F1
#
_entry.id   AF-A0A5C7QE19-F1
#
_cell.length_a   1.000
_cell.length_b   1.000
_cell.length_c   1.000
_cell.angle_alpha   90.00
_cell.angle_beta   90.00
_cell.angle_gamma   90.00
#
_symmetry.space_group_name_H-M   'P 1'
#
loop_
_entity.id
_entity.type
_entity.pdbx_description
1 polymer ?
#
loop_
_entity_poly.entity_id
_entity_poly.type
_entity_poly.pdbx_seq_one_letter_code
_entity_poly.pdbx_strand_id
1 'polypeptide(L)'
;MQLSDEGLRLIVSFEGKLKKLGDGRYIAYRCPANVWTIYAGCTEGVSEGMICTEAEGEAMFRRELAKIEAGVTRLVTVDLNQNEYDALVSLAYNIGLGALGKSSVLKRLNAGDRAGAAAAFALWNKGGGKVLPGLVSRRSREAALFLKPASAPDAPWMPQRVEPSKEPLSRKAVATATAAAGTGATYVSTAGIPPPPDLLKTTAVNVSAWKGLAVGADPLTLAGLAIVIGAVAWFAFDKWRAE
;
A
#
# COMPACT_ATOMS: atom_id res chain seq x y z
N MET A 1 2.51 -16.04 -9.96
CA MET A 1 2.28 -14.61 -9.67
C MET A 1 3.60 -13.88 -9.83
N GLN A 2 3.59 -12.57 -10.08
CA GLN A 2 4.78 -11.72 -10.12
C GLN A 2 4.62 -10.62 -9.07
N LEU A 3 5.72 -10.09 -8.56
CA LEU A 3 5.76 -9.03 -7.57
C LEU A 3 5.14 -7.76 -8.14
N SER A 4 4.22 -7.14 -7.40
CA SER A 4 3.63 -5.86 -7.82
C SER A 4 4.58 -4.68 -7.58
N ASP A 5 4.24 -3.52 -8.17
CA ASP A 5 4.96 -2.26 -7.89
C ASP A 5 4.88 -1.84 -6.41
N GLU A 6 3.82 -2.22 -5.69
CA GLU A 6 3.71 -1.98 -4.24
C GLU A 6 4.69 -2.88 -3.47
N GLY A 7 4.76 -4.16 -3.82
CA GLY A 7 5.73 -5.11 -3.27
C GLY A 7 7.18 -4.70 -3.54
N LEU A 8 7.47 -4.28 -4.78
CA LEU A 8 8.79 -3.80 -5.17
C LEU A 8 9.22 -2.57 -4.36
N ARG A 9 8.33 -1.58 -4.23
CA ARG A 9 8.58 -0.38 -3.40
C ARG A 9 8.80 -0.73 -1.94
N LEU A 10 8.05 -1.70 -1.40
CA LEU A 10 8.22 -2.15 -0.03
C LEU A 10 9.64 -2.70 0.19
N ILE A 11 10.10 -3.62 -0.65
CA ILE A 11 11.45 -4.22 -0.53
C ILE A 11 12.53 -3.13 -0.66
N VAL A 12 12.46 -2.31 -1.71
CA VAL A 12 13.45 -1.25 -1.95
C VAL A 12 13.49 -0.24 -0.80
N SER A 13 12.35 0.03 -0.13
CA SER A 13 12.32 0.93 1.03
C SER A 13 13.10 0.43 2.25
N PHE A 14 13.36 -0.88 2.35
CA PHE A 14 14.14 -1.48 3.43
C PHE A 14 15.59 -1.73 3.06
N GLU A 15 15.84 -2.22 1.84
CA GLU A 15 17.22 -2.50 1.40
C GLU A 15 17.98 -1.20 1.14
N GLY A 16 17.30 -0.21 0.56
CA GLY A 16 17.92 1.04 0.10
C GLY A 16 18.89 0.81 -1.06
N LYS A 17 19.09 1.83 -1.89
CA LYS A 17 20.12 1.81 -2.94
C LYS A 17 21.39 2.45 -2.37
N LEU A 18 22.22 1.64 -1.72
CA LEU A 18 23.37 2.16 -0.96
C LEU A 18 24.56 2.51 -1.86
N LYS A 19 25.42 3.40 -1.37
CA LYS A 19 26.69 3.80 -2.00
C LYS A 19 26.54 4.33 -3.43
N LYS A 20 25.54 5.21 -3.62
CA LYS A 20 25.39 5.98 -4.84
C LYS A 20 26.56 6.97 -4.99
N LEU A 21 27.23 6.93 -6.12
CA LEU A 21 28.29 7.84 -6.52
C LEU A 21 27.69 9.13 -7.08
N GLY A 22 28.50 10.20 -7.14
CA GLY A 22 28.04 11.52 -7.61
C GLY A 22 27.57 11.56 -9.07
N ASP A 23 27.97 10.56 -9.87
CA ASP A 23 27.55 10.37 -11.26
C ASP A 23 26.28 9.52 -11.41
N GLY A 24 25.67 9.11 -10.29
CA GLY A 24 24.46 8.30 -10.28
C GLY A 24 24.66 6.79 -10.35
N ARG A 25 25.90 6.29 -10.43
CA ARG A 25 26.23 4.86 -10.35
C ARG A 25 26.26 4.38 -8.90
N TYR A 26 26.39 3.07 -8.69
CA TYR A 26 26.49 2.44 -7.38
C TYR A 26 27.75 1.61 -7.30
N ILE A 27 28.43 1.66 -6.15
CA ILE A 27 29.63 0.85 -5.90
C ILE A 27 29.35 -0.26 -4.87
N ALA A 28 29.92 -1.44 -5.09
CA ALA A 28 29.82 -2.55 -4.17
C ALA A 28 30.45 -2.21 -2.81
N TYR A 29 29.85 -2.74 -1.74
CA TYR A 29 30.33 -2.57 -0.36
C TYR A 29 30.25 -3.90 0.41
N ARG A 30 31.00 -4.00 1.51
CA ARG A 30 30.87 -5.12 2.46
C ARG A 30 29.73 -4.82 3.43
N CYS A 31 28.72 -5.69 3.48
CA CYS A 31 27.72 -5.64 4.53
C CYS A 31 28.30 -6.11 5.88
N PRO A 32 27.62 -5.89 7.03
CA PRO A 32 28.08 -6.35 8.34
C PRO A 32 28.32 -7.87 8.43
N ALA A 33 27.71 -8.67 7.54
CA ALA A 33 27.95 -10.11 7.42
C ALA A 33 29.17 -10.47 6.57
N ASN A 34 29.99 -9.48 6.20
CA ASN A 34 31.19 -9.63 5.37
C ASN A 34 30.91 -10.21 3.97
N VAL A 35 29.76 -9.92 3.37
CA VAL A 35 29.39 -10.30 1.99
C VAL A 35 29.45 -9.07 1.10
N TRP A 36 29.91 -9.22 -0.14
CA TRP A 36 29.87 -8.16 -1.14
C TRP A 36 28.44 -7.90 -1.59
N THR A 37 28.00 -6.65 -1.49
CA THR A 37 26.63 -6.23 -1.76
C THR A 37 26.63 -4.97 -2.62
N ILE A 38 25.71 -4.87 -3.59
CA ILE A 38 25.56 -3.68 -4.46
C ILE A 38 24.07 -3.36 -4.67
N TYR A 39 23.77 -2.10 -4.98
CA TYR A 39 22.42 -1.62 -5.29
C TYR A 39 21.42 -1.92 -4.15
N ALA A 40 20.26 -2.51 -4.46
CA ALA A 40 19.18 -2.83 -3.53
C ALA A 40 19.36 -4.20 -2.83
N GLY A 41 20.56 -4.47 -2.30
CA GLY A 41 20.84 -5.69 -1.55
C GLY A 41 21.33 -6.89 -2.37
N CYS A 42 21.69 -6.68 -3.66
CA CYS A 42 22.16 -7.76 -4.52
C CYS A 42 23.53 -8.28 -4.06
N THR A 43 23.71 -9.59 -4.03
CA THR A 43 24.95 -10.26 -3.58
C THR A 43 25.50 -11.25 -4.59
N GLU A 44 24.67 -11.73 -5.53
CA GLU A 44 25.09 -12.74 -6.48
C GLU A 44 26.02 -12.16 -7.56
N GLY A 45 27.21 -12.75 -7.69
CA GLY A 45 28.20 -12.30 -8.68
C GLY A 45 28.83 -10.95 -8.36
N VAL A 46 28.61 -10.41 -7.15
CA VAL A 46 29.18 -9.13 -6.72
C VAL A 46 30.59 -9.34 -6.18
N SER A 47 31.52 -8.50 -6.62
CA SER A 47 32.93 -8.54 -6.23
C SER A 47 33.44 -7.15 -5.84
N GLU A 48 34.63 -7.12 -5.24
CA GLU A 48 35.27 -5.87 -4.81
C GLU A 48 35.45 -4.89 -5.98
N GLY A 49 35.14 -3.62 -5.74
CA GLY A 49 35.30 -2.56 -6.74
C GLY A 49 34.28 -2.60 -7.89
N MET A 50 33.32 -3.52 -7.88
CA MET A 50 32.25 -3.55 -8.86
C MET A 50 31.42 -2.26 -8.78
N ILE A 51 31.18 -1.66 -9.95
CA ILE A 51 30.33 -0.47 -10.11
C ILE A 51 29.21 -0.85 -11.09
N CYS A 52 27.98 -0.44 -10.80
CA CYS A 52 26.86 -0.61 -11.70
C CYS A 52 26.09 0.71 -11.91
N THR A 53 25.50 0.86 -13.09
CA THR A 53 24.49 1.88 -13.38
C THR A 53 23.16 1.54 -12.71
N GLU A 54 22.21 2.48 -12.71
CA GLU A 54 20.84 2.25 -12.25
C GLU A 54 20.19 1.05 -12.98
N ALA A 55 20.32 1.01 -14.31
CA ALA A 55 19.72 -0.03 -15.13
C ALA A 55 20.35 -1.42 -14.88
N GLU A 56 21.68 -1.49 -14.73
CA GLU A 56 22.37 -2.74 -14.38
C GLU A 56 22.01 -3.20 -12.96
N GLY A 57 21.91 -2.25 -12.01
CA GLY A 57 21.43 -2.46 -10.66
C GLY A 57 20.05 -3.10 -10.63
N GLU A 58 19.11 -2.49 -11.35
CA GLU A 58 17.74 -3.00 -11.46
C GLU A 58 17.70 -4.38 -12.12
N ALA A 59 18.47 -4.61 -13.19
CA ALA A 59 18.55 -5.91 -13.84
C ALA A 59 19.09 -7.00 -12.91
N MET A 60 20.12 -6.70 -12.10
CA MET A 60 20.62 -7.61 -11.06
C MET A 60 19.53 -7.93 -10.04
N PHE A 61 18.86 -6.90 -9.53
CA PHE A 61 17.83 -7.03 -8.52
C PHE A 61 16.64 -7.87 -9.02
N ARG A 62 16.16 -7.63 -10.25
CA ARG A 62 15.08 -8.44 -10.83
C ARG A 62 15.47 -9.90 -11.04
N ARG A 63 16.73 -10.20 -11.37
CA ARG A 63 17.21 -11.60 -11.46
C ARG A 63 17.18 -12.31 -10.12
N GLU A 64 17.61 -11.66 -9.05
CA GLU A 64 17.51 -12.23 -7.70
C GLU A 64 16.05 -12.41 -7.27
N LEU A 65 15.21 -11.40 -7.49
CA LEU A 65 13.77 -11.46 -7.21
C LEU A 65 13.10 -12.63 -7.92
N ALA A 66 13.39 -12.87 -9.21
CA ALA A 66 12.81 -13.97 -9.96
C ALA A 66 13.04 -15.34 -9.30
N LYS A 67 14.21 -15.54 -8.66
CA LYS A 67 14.50 -16.77 -7.90
C LYS A 67 13.67 -16.87 -6.62
N ILE A 68 13.50 -15.75 -5.93
CA ILE A 68 12.67 -15.66 -4.73
C ILE A 68 11.21 -15.91 -5.07
N GLU A 69 10.67 -15.28 -6.11
CA GLU A 69 9.31 -15.47 -6.62
C GLU A 69 9.02 -16.94 -6.96
N ALA A 70 9.92 -17.57 -7.73
CA ALA A 70 9.81 -18.98 -8.06
C ALA A 70 9.87 -19.88 -6.81
N GLY A 71 10.70 -19.51 -5.83
CA GLY A 71 10.80 -20.20 -4.55
C GLY A 71 9.54 -20.08 -3.70
N VAL A 72 8.96 -18.89 -3.58
CA VAL A 72 7.71 -18.64 -2.84
C VAL A 72 6.56 -19.40 -3.50
N THR A 73 6.43 -19.30 -4.82
CA THR A 73 5.39 -20.01 -5.60
C THR A 73 5.45 -21.52 -5.37
N ARG A 74 6.64 -22.11 -5.25
CA ARG A 74 6.81 -23.54 -4.97
C ARG A 74 6.46 -23.92 -3.52
N LEU A 75 6.65 -23.02 -2.57
CA LEU A 75 6.50 -23.28 -1.14
C LEU A 75 5.05 -23.11 -0.65
N VAL A 76 4.28 -22.25 -1.30
CA VAL A 76 2.89 -21.97 -0.95
C VAL A 76 1.97 -23.00 -1.61
N THR A 77 1.01 -23.53 -0.85
CA THR A 77 0.06 -24.55 -1.31
C THR A 77 -1.39 -24.08 -1.34
N VAL A 78 -1.64 -22.81 -1.03
CA VAL A 78 -2.96 -22.18 -1.00
C VAL A 78 -3.01 -21.02 -1.98
N ASP A 79 -4.22 -20.65 -2.43
CA ASP A 79 -4.39 -19.47 -3.27
C ASP A 79 -4.02 -18.20 -2.51
N LEU A 80 -3.29 -17.31 -3.17
CA LEU A 80 -2.87 -16.03 -2.62
C LEU A 80 -3.48 -14.89 -3.41
N ASN A 81 -3.82 -13.83 -2.69
CA ASN A 81 -4.04 -12.54 -3.29
C ASN A 81 -2.69 -11.83 -3.55
N GLN A 82 -2.69 -10.77 -4.37
CA GLN A 82 -1.46 -10.10 -4.78
C GLN A 82 -0.65 -9.54 -3.59
N ASN A 83 -1.32 -8.95 -2.59
CA ASN A 83 -0.64 -8.36 -1.43
C ASN A 83 -0.05 -9.44 -0.51
N GLU A 84 -0.75 -10.57 -0.33
CA GLU A 84 -0.24 -11.73 0.40
C GLU A 84 1.05 -12.25 -0.25
N TYR A 85 1.04 -12.39 -1.58
CA TYR A 85 2.20 -12.81 -2.36
C TYR A 85 3.37 -11.83 -2.22
N ASP A 86 3.12 -10.53 -2.38
CA ASP A 86 4.15 -9.50 -2.28
C ASP A 86 4.81 -9.46 -0.89
N ALA A 87 4.01 -9.59 0.18
CA ALA A 87 4.53 -9.63 1.54
C ALA A 87 5.40 -10.87 1.81
N LEU A 88 5.02 -12.03 1.26
CA LEU A 88 5.82 -13.25 1.37
C LEU A 88 7.14 -13.15 0.60
N VAL A 89 7.13 -12.56 -0.61
CA VAL A 89 8.36 -12.30 -1.37
C VAL A 89 9.26 -11.33 -0.62
N SER A 90 8.72 -10.26 -0.01
CA SER A 90 9.51 -9.33 0.82
C SER A 90 10.15 -10.01 2.04
N LEU A 91 9.40 -10.88 2.72
CA LEU A 91 9.92 -11.67 3.83
C LEU A 91 11.02 -12.61 3.35
N ALA A 92 10.76 -13.35 2.27
CA ALA A 92 11.68 -14.33 1.68
C ALA A 92 12.98 -13.68 1.18
N TYR A 93 12.91 -12.47 0.64
CA TYR A 93 14.09 -11.71 0.24
C TYR A 93 15.00 -11.42 1.44
N ASN A 94 14.42 -11.12 2.60
CA ASN A 94 15.19 -10.80 3.81
C ASN A 94 15.78 -12.02 4.53
N ILE A 95 14.97 -13.07 4.72
CA ILE A 95 15.37 -14.22 5.55
C ILE A 95 15.87 -15.40 4.72
N GLY A 96 15.67 -15.37 3.41
CA GLY A 96 15.95 -16.46 2.47
C GLY A 96 14.83 -17.51 2.40
N LEU A 97 14.76 -18.19 1.25
CA LEU A 97 13.76 -19.24 0.97
C LEU A 97 13.82 -20.43 1.93
N GLY A 98 15.02 -20.81 2.37
CA GLY A 98 15.18 -21.93 3.31
C GLY A 98 14.58 -21.65 4.68
N ALA A 99 14.69 -20.40 5.15
CA ALA A 99 14.10 -19.95 6.40
C ALA A 99 12.58 -19.79 6.28
N LEU A 100 12.11 -19.21 5.16
CA LEU A 100 10.68 -19.13 4.85
C LEU A 100 10.01 -20.51 4.83
N GLY A 101 10.63 -21.49 4.17
CA GLY A 101 10.11 -22.86 4.05
C GLY A 101 9.88 -23.56 5.40
N LYS A 102 10.64 -23.19 6.43
CA LYS A 102 10.53 -23.74 7.79
C LYS A 102 9.71 -22.85 8.74
N SER A 103 9.32 -21.67 8.27
CA SER A 103 8.72 -20.62 9.10
C SER A 103 7.31 -20.97 9.59
N SER A 104 6.96 -20.44 10.76
CA SER A 104 5.58 -20.48 11.26
C SER A 104 4.61 -19.70 10.37
N VAL A 105 5.09 -18.70 9.62
CA VAL A 105 4.30 -17.93 8.66
C VAL A 105 3.76 -18.85 7.58
N LEU A 106 4.65 -19.56 6.88
CA LEU A 106 4.27 -20.45 5.78
C LEU A 106 3.43 -21.65 6.27
N LYS A 107 3.79 -22.23 7.42
CA LYS A 107 3.03 -23.35 8.01
C LYS A 107 1.58 -22.97 8.30
N ARG A 108 1.35 -21.79 8.89
CA ARG A 108 -0.01 -21.30 9.21
C ARG A 108 -0.76 -20.93 7.95
N LEU A 109 -0.10 -20.27 7.00
CA LEU A 109 -0.69 -19.89 5.72
C LEU A 109 -1.18 -21.11 4.94
N ASN A 110 -0.33 -22.13 4.79
CA ASN A 110 -0.68 -23.36 4.08
C ASN A 110 -1.77 -24.18 4.80
N ALA A 111 -1.97 -23.94 6.10
CA ALA A 111 -3.10 -24.48 6.87
C ALA A 111 -4.37 -23.61 6.78
N GLY A 112 -4.35 -22.51 6.04
CA GLY A 112 -5.47 -21.56 5.88
C GLY A 112 -5.57 -20.48 6.97
N ASP A 113 -4.70 -20.50 7.98
CA ASP A 113 -4.66 -19.52 9.08
C ASP A 113 -3.91 -18.25 8.66
N ARG A 114 -4.60 -17.37 7.91
CA ARG A 114 -4.05 -16.09 7.42
C ARG A 114 -3.74 -15.11 8.55
N ALA A 115 -4.63 -15.01 9.55
CA ALA A 115 -4.45 -14.11 10.68
C ALA A 115 -3.24 -14.52 11.53
N GLY A 116 -3.08 -15.81 11.80
CA GLY A 116 -1.92 -16.32 12.51
C GLY A 116 -0.64 -16.28 11.66
N ALA A 117 -0.73 -16.45 10.34
CA ALA A 117 0.41 -16.23 9.45
C ALA A 117 0.91 -14.79 9.55
N ALA A 118 0.01 -13.80 9.51
CA ALA A 118 0.35 -12.38 9.68
C ALA A 118 1.00 -12.10 11.04
N ALA A 119 0.45 -12.65 12.14
CA ALA A 119 1.04 -12.52 13.47
C ALA A 119 2.45 -13.16 13.55
N ALA A 120 2.68 -14.26 12.83
CA ALA A 120 3.95 -14.96 12.83
C ALA A 120 5.09 -14.20 12.13
N PHE A 121 4.81 -13.13 11.35
CA PHE A 121 5.87 -12.26 10.81
C PHE A 121 6.71 -11.67 11.94
N ALA A 122 6.11 -11.31 13.07
CA ALA A 122 6.80 -10.71 14.22
C ALA A 122 7.88 -11.61 14.83
N LEU A 123 7.86 -12.93 14.56
CA LEU A 123 8.88 -13.87 15.02
C LEU A 123 10.24 -13.67 14.32
N TRP A 124 10.25 -13.03 13.15
CA TRP A 124 11.42 -12.80 12.32
C TRP A 124 12.05 -11.41 12.55
N ASN A 125 12.15 -11.00 13.82
CA ASN A 125 12.63 -9.69 14.22
C ASN A 125 14.03 -9.69 14.87
N LYS A 126 14.74 -10.83 14.84
CA LYS A 126 16.03 -11.00 15.52
C LYS A 126 17.20 -11.12 14.54
N GLY A 127 18.33 -10.50 14.89
CA GLY A 127 19.63 -10.69 14.24
C GLY A 127 20.73 -10.82 15.31
N GLY A 128 21.64 -11.78 15.16
CA GLY A 128 22.67 -12.06 16.18
C GLY A 128 22.08 -12.39 17.56
N GLY A 129 20.89 -13.01 17.61
CA GLY A 129 20.18 -13.36 18.85
C GLY A 129 19.42 -12.21 19.53
N LYS A 130 19.54 -10.96 19.05
CA LYS A 130 18.89 -9.78 19.62
C LYS A 130 17.76 -9.28 18.73
N VAL A 131 16.71 -8.72 19.33
CA VAL A 131 15.63 -8.05 18.59
C VAL A 131 16.19 -6.76 17.98
N LEU A 132 15.94 -6.55 16.68
CA LEU A 132 16.40 -5.37 15.95
C LEU A 132 15.19 -4.47 15.62
N PRO A 133 15.16 -3.20 16.05
CA PRO A 133 14.04 -2.29 15.77
C PRO A 133 13.68 -2.16 14.29
N GLY A 134 14.70 -2.14 13.41
CA GLY A 134 14.49 -2.11 11.97
C GLY A 134 13.75 -3.34 11.44
N LEU A 135 14.04 -4.53 11.97
CA LEU A 135 13.32 -5.75 11.59
C LEU A 135 11.90 -5.75 12.14
N VAL A 136 11.67 -5.26 13.37
CA VAL A 136 10.32 -5.10 13.92
C VAL A 136 9.44 -4.23 13.00
N SER A 137 9.95 -3.07 12.60
CA SER A 137 9.26 -2.17 11.67
C SER A 137 9.02 -2.81 10.30
N ARG A 138 10.00 -3.58 9.80
CA ARG A 138 9.84 -4.32 8.55
C ARG A 138 8.74 -5.37 8.62
N ARG A 139 8.75 -6.19 9.68
CA ARG A 139 7.75 -7.25 9.87
C ARG A 139 6.35 -6.68 10.04
N SER A 140 6.19 -5.54 10.70
CA SER A 140 4.86 -4.91 10.84
C SER A 140 4.31 -4.39 9.51
N ARG A 141 5.16 -3.79 8.66
CA ARG A 141 4.73 -3.31 7.32
C ARG A 141 4.41 -4.45 6.36
N GLU A 142 5.20 -5.53 6.39
CA GLU A 142 4.90 -6.73 5.61
C GLU A 142 3.61 -7.42 6.07
N ALA A 143 3.40 -7.57 7.38
CA ALA A 143 2.16 -8.12 7.92
C ALA A 143 0.94 -7.24 7.57
N ALA A 144 1.09 -5.92 7.61
CA ALA A 144 0.04 -4.99 7.19
C ALA A 144 -0.29 -5.14 5.69
N LEU A 145 0.73 -5.29 4.84
CA LEU A 145 0.50 -5.57 3.41
C LEU A 145 -0.18 -6.93 3.23
N PHE A 146 0.27 -7.96 3.93
CA PHE A 146 -0.29 -9.31 3.86
C PHE A 146 -1.79 -9.34 4.21
N LEU A 147 -2.23 -8.54 5.19
CA LEU A 147 -3.63 -8.44 5.59
C LEU A 147 -4.47 -7.49 4.72
N LYS A 148 -3.83 -6.73 3.81
CA LYS A 148 -4.54 -5.83 2.90
C LYS A 148 -5.33 -6.67 1.88
N PRO A 149 -6.66 -6.49 1.78
CA PRO A 149 -7.43 -7.16 0.74
C PRO A 149 -6.88 -6.77 -0.64
N ALA A 150 -6.82 -7.71 -1.58
CA ALA A 150 -6.53 -7.33 -2.97
C ALA A 150 -7.59 -6.35 -3.46
N SER A 151 -7.16 -5.25 -4.06
CA SER A 151 -8.06 -4.33 -4.75
C SER A 151 -8.89 -5.15 -5.74
N ALA A 152 -10.22 -5.02 -5.68
CA ALA A 152 -11.08 -5.66 -6.67
C ALA A 152 -10.63 -5.21 -8.07
N PRO A 153 -10.63 -6.09 -9.08
CA PRO A 153 -10.46 -5.64 -10.45
C PRO A 153 -11.50 -4.55 -10.74
N ASP A 154 -11.07 -3.45 -11.35
CA ASP A 154 -11.97 -2.35 -11.73
C ASP A 154 -13.20 -2.96 -12.39
N ALA A 155 -14.37 -2.74 -11.79
CA ALA A 155 -15.61 -3.25 -12.35
C ALA A 155 -15.68 -2.76 -13.81
N PRO A 156 -15.96 -3.64 -14.79
CA PRO A 156 -16.06 -3.21 -16.18
C PRO A 156 -17.04 -2.04 -16.24
N TRP A 157 -16.63 -0.96 -16.90
CA TRP A 157 -17.48 0.19 -17.15
C TRP A 157 -18.79 -0.28 -17.80
N MET A 158 -19.86 -0.33 -17.01
CA MET A 158 -21.21 -0.69 -17.45
C MET A 158 -22.05 0.59 -17.45
N PRO A 159 -22.11 1.34 -18.56
CA PRO A 159 -22.98 2.50 -18.64
C PRO A 159 -24.38 2.04 -19.01
N GLN A 160 -25.21 1.69 -18.03
CA GLN A 160 -26.66 1.69 -18.25
C GLN A 160 -27.45 1.90 -16.96
N ARG A 161 -27.66 3.18 -16.63
CA ARG A 161 -28.87 3.59 -15.92
C ARG A 161 -29.90 3.96 -16.97
N VAL A 162 -30.86 3.07 -17.25
CA VAL A 162 -32.07 3.48 -17.98
C VAL A 162 -32.90 4.27 -16.98
N GLU A 163 -32.84 5.60 -17.07
CA GLU A 163 -33.76 6.47 -16.34
C GLU A 163 -35.20 6.10 -16.75
N PRO A 164 -36.11 5.81 -15.82
CA PRO A 164 -37.49 5.54 -16.17
C PRO A 164 -38.08 6.75 -16.87
N SER A 165 -38.74 6.53 -18.01
CA SER A 165 -39.38 7.59 -18.79
C SER A 165 -40.35 8.36 -17.90
N LYS A 166 -40.12 9.67 -17.73
CA LYS A 166 -41.04 10.55 -17.01
C LYS A 166 -42.42 10.46 -17.67
N GLU A 167 -43.42 10.03 -16.90
CA GLU A 167 -44.82 10.01 -17.33
C GLU A 167 -45.28 11.40 -17.82
N PRO A 168 -46.24 11.48 -18.76
CA PRO A 168 -46.57 12.73 -19.43
C PRO A 168 -47.23 13.75 -18.47
N LEU A 169 -46.82 15.01 -18.62
CA LEU A 169 -47.27 16.15 -17.84
C LEU A 169 -48.80 16.31 -17.86
N SER A 170 -49.40 16.33 -16.66
CA SER A 170 -50.82 16.61 -16.45
C SER A 170 -51.20 18.02 -16.91
N ARG A 171 -52.30 18.11 -17.65
CA ARG A 171 -52.84 19.27 -18.40
C ARG A 171 -53.26 20.48 -17.54
N LYS A 172 -52.93 20.52 -16.25
CA LYS A 172 -53.40 21.56 -15.31
C LYS A 172 -52.40 22.69 -15.03
N ALA A 173 -51.21 22.69 -15.62
CA ALA A 173 -50.20 23.72 -15.40
C ALA A 173 -50.23 24.90 -16.41
N VAL A 174 -51.24 24.99 -17.28
CA VAL A 174 -51.41 26.09 -18.23
C VAL A 174 -52.62 26.93 -17.85
N ALA A 175 -52.52 27.65 -16.74
CA ALA A 175 -53.32 28.84 -16.49
C ALA A 175 -52.70 29.59 -15.32
N THR A 176 -52.52 30.91 -15.49
CA THR A 176 -52.14 31.92 -14.49
C THR A 176 -50.67 32.34 -14.51
N ALA A 177 -50.32 33.18 -15.49
CA ALA A 177 -49.40 34.30 -15.28
C ALA A 177 -49.54 35.27 -16.47
N THR A 178 -50.64 36.02 -16.49
CA THR A 178 -50.79 37.22 -17.32
C THR A 178 -50.85 38.43 -16.39
N ALA A 179 -50.11 39.49 -16.77
CA ALA A 179 -50.09 40.86 -16.25
C ALA A 179 -49.16 41.17 -15.05
N ALA A 180 -48.00 41.76 -15.33
CA ALA A 180 -47.75 43.20 -15.15
C ALA A 180 -46.37 43.59 -15.72
N ALA A 181 -46.36 44.61 -16.57
CA ALA A 181 -45.19 45.17 -17.24
C ALA A 181 -44.50 46.26 -16.40
N GLY A 182 -43.18 46.46 -16.59
CA GLY A 182 -42.52 47.69 -16.14
C GLY A 182 -41.00 47.65 -15.99
N THR A 183 -40.30 47.99 -17.07
CA THR A 183 -38.99 48.70 -17.16
C THR A 183 -37.74 48.16 -16.44
N GLY A 184 -36.78 47.72 -17.27
CA GLY A 184 -35.44 48.33 -17.30
C GLY A 184 -34.31 47.64 -16.53
N ALA A 185 -33.50 46.84 -17.25
CA ALA A 185 -32.03 46.91 -17.24
C ALA A 185 -31.47 45.80 -18.15
N THR A 186 -30.93 46.22 -19.29
CA THR A 186 -30.01 45.42 -20.10
C THR A 186 -28.73 45.19 -19.31
N TYR A 187 -28.40 43.94 -19.00
CA TYR A 187 -27.02 43.54 -18.78
C TYR A 187 -26.70 42.35 -19.68
N VAL A 188 -25.75 42.59 -20.58
CA VAL A 188 -25.13 41.62 -21.47
C VAL A 188 -24.41 40.57 -20.62
N SER A 189 -24.78 39.32 -20.82
CA SER A 189 -24.06 38.14 -20.36
C SER A 189 -22.64 38.16 -20.95
N THR A 190 -21.64 38.34 -20.09
CA THR A 190 -20.27 37.93 -20.38
C THR A 190 -19.91 36.82 -19.41
N ALA A 191 -19.48 35.69 -19.99
CA ALA A 191 -19.14 34.46 -19.30
C ALA A 191 -18.04 34.71 -18.25
N GLY A 192 -18.39 34.51 -16.98
CA GLY A 192 -17.47 34.43 -15.86
C GLY A 192 -17.26 32.98 -15.46
N ILE A 193 -16.02 32.51 -15.62
CA ILE A 193 -15.49 31.24 -15.13
C ILE A 193 -15.84 31.10 -13.62
N PRO A 194 -16.44 29.98 -13.15
CA PRO A 194 -16.67 29.80 -11.73
C PRO A 194 -15.32 29.61 -11.00
N PRO A 195 -15.10 30.25 -9.84
CA PRO A 195 -13.91 29.99 -9.02
C PRO A 195 -13.95 28.57 -8.45
N PRO A 196 -12.79 27.95 -8.16
CA PRO A 196 -12.72 26.61 -7.61
C PRO A 196 -13.39 26.53 -6.22
N PRO A 197 -13.97 25.36 -5.86
CA PRO A 197 -14.61 25.19 -4.56
C PRO A 197 -13.60 25.25 -3.41
N ASP A 198 -14.00 25.99 -2.37
CA ASP A 198 -13.30 26.27 -1.12
C ASP A 198 -12.97 24.96 -0.35
N LEU A 199 -11.68 24.62 -0.28
CA LEU A 199 -11.13 23.35 0.22
C LEU A 199 -11.04 23.24 1.75
N LEU A 200 -12.02 23.77 2.50
CA LEU A 200 -11.97 23.74 3.99
C LEU A 200 -13.29 23.36 4.70
N LYS A 201 -14.19 22.60 4.05
CA LYS A 201 -15.44 22.11 4.73
C LYS A 201 -15.81 20.64 4.53
N THR A 202 -14.92 19.77 4.05
CA THR A 202 -15.19 18.32 3.89
C THR A 202 -14.28 17.40 4.71
N THR A 203 -13.74 17.89 5.82
CA THR A 203 -13.03 17.07 6.82
C THR A 203 -13.65 17.17 8.22
N ALA A 204 -14.97 17.35 8.31
CA ALA A 204 -15.68 17.03 9.54
C ALA A 204 -15.97 15.52 9.56
N VAL A 205 -14.96 14.72 9.95
CA VAL A 205 -15.21 13.38 10.46
C VAL A 205 -16.17 13.56 11.64
N ASN A 206 -17.37 13.03 11.52
CA ASN A 206 -18.39 13.11 12.55
C ASN A 206 -17.94 12.30 13.77
N VAL A 207 -17.28 12.97 14.74
CA VAL A 207 -16.73 12.39 15.97
C VAL A 207 -17.83 11.76 16.84
N SER A 208 -19.11 12.07 16.59
CA SER A 208 -20.23 11.46 17.32
C SER A 208 -20.48 9.98 16.98
N ALA A 209 -19.97 9.48 15.85
CA ALA A 209 -20.11 8.07 15.47
C ALA A 209 -19.25 7.10 16.33
N TRP A 210 -18.29 7.61 17.11
CA TRP A 210 -17.34 6.79 17.88
C TRP A 210 -17.63 6.74 19.39
N LYS A 211 -18.54 7.57 19.89
CA LYS A 211 -18.91 7.56 21.32
C LYS A 211 -19.58 6.26 21.77
N GLY A 212 -20.13 5.46 20.85
CA GLY A 212 -20.80 4.20 21.16
C GLY A 212 -19.88 2.96 21.23
N LEU A 213 -18.63 3.05 20.76
CA LEU A 213 -17.77 1.85 20.61
C LEU A 213 -16.84 1.58 21.81
N ALA A 214 -16.74 2.52 22.74
CA ALA A 214 -15.78 2.46 23.86
C ALA A 214 -16.41 2.09 25.22
N VAL A 215 -17.72 1.85 25.27
CA VAL A 215 -18.39 1.46 26.53
C VAL A 215 -18.39 -0.06 26.65
N GLY A 216 -17.42 -0.61 27.39
CA GLY A 216 -17.36 -2.04 27.77
C GLY A 216 -16.36 -2.90 27.00
N ALA A 217 -15.47 -2.31 26.19
CA ALA A 217 -14.45 -3.04 25.44
C ALA A 217 -13.29 -3.54 26.36
N ASP A 218 -12.83 -4.77 26.13
CA ASP A 218 -11.72 -5.38 26.85
C ASP A 218 -10.36 -4.69 26.53
N PRO A 219 -9.32 -4.86 27.36
CA PRO A 219 -8.04 -4.17 27.16
C PRO A 219 -7.34 -4.47 25.82
N LEU A 220 -7.59 -5.63 25.20
CA LEU A 220 -6.97 -6.02 23.93
C LEU A 220 -7.67 -5.35 22.74
N THR A 221 -8.99 -5.20 22.79
CA THR A 221 -9.72 -4.44 21.75
C THR A 221 -9.40 -2.94 21.79
N LEU A 222 -9.19 -2.37 22.99
CA LEU A 222 -8.73 -0.99 23.14
C LEU A 222 -7.30 -0.78 22.60
N ALA A 223 -6.40 -1.75 22.83
CA ALA A 223 -5.05 -1.72 22.26
C ALA A 223 -5.06 -1.83 20.73
N GLY A 224 -5.91 -2.68 20.16
CA GLY A 224 -6.10 -2.79 18.71
C GLY A 224 -6.60 -1.49 18.08
N LEU A 225 -7.58 -0.83 18.70
CA LEU A 225 -8.11 0.45 18.23
C LEU A 225 -7.07 1.58 18.27
N ALA A 226 -6.24 1.62 19.33
CA ALA A 226 -5.16 2.61 19.45
C ALA A 226 -4.09 2.45 18.35
N ILE A 227 -3.77 1.21 17.96
CA ILE A 227 -2.82 0.92 16.88
C ILE A 227 -3.39 1.37 15.52
N VAL A 228 -4.68 1.12 15.27
CA VAL A 228 -5.36 1.54 14.03
C VAL A 228 -5.41 3.07 13.93
N ILE A 229 -5.79 3.75 15.01
CA ILE A 229 -5.82 5.21 15.07
C ILE A 229 -4.41 5.79 14.85
N GLY A 230 -3.39 5.21 15.48
CA GLY A 230 -2.00 5.62 15.30
C GLY A 230 -1.50 5.44 13.87
N ALA A 231 -1.86 4.34 13.21
CA ALA A 231 -1.50 4.08 11.82
C ALA A 231 -2.16 5.06 10.85
N VAL A 232 -3.44 5.40 11.06
CA VAL A 232 -4.17 6.39 10.26
C VAL A 232 -3.61 7.79 10.47
N ALA A 233 -3.31 8.18 11.72
CA ALA A 233 -2.70 9.47 12.03
C ALA A 233 -1.30 9.62 11.43
N TRP A 234 -0.49 8.56 11.48
CA TRP A 234 0.83 8.54 10.83
C TRP A 234 0.70 8.66 9.31
N PHE A 235 -0.23 7.92 8.69
CA PHE A 235 -0.44 7.94 7.24
C PHE A 235 -0.87 9.32 6.74
N ALA A 236 -1.74 10.01 7.50
CA ALA A 236 -2.13 11.38 7.22
C ALA A 236 -0.94 12.36 7.35
N PHE A 237 -0.10 12.19 8.38
CA PHE A 237 1.09 13.02 8.60
C PHE A 237 2.18 12.80 7.53
N ASP A 238 2.39 11.55 7.10
CA ASP A 238 3.38 11.22 6.07
C ASP A 238 2.97 11.77 4.69
N LYS A 239 1.67 11.74 4.39
CA LYS A 239 1.11 12.36 3.18
C LYS A 239 1.27 13.89 3.19
N TRP A 240 1.05 14.54 4.33
CA TRP A 240 1.29 15.99 4.48
C TRP A 240 2.75 16.38 4.29
N ARG A 241 3.71 15.54 4.68
CA ARG A 241 5.15 15.80 4.48
C ARG A 241 5.61 15.62 3.02
N ALA A 242 4.82 14.94 2.20
CA ALA A 242 5.14 14.65 0.80
C ALA A 242 4.61 15.71 -0.18
N GLU A 243 3.83 16.68 0.30
CA GLU A 243 3.39 17.90 -0.41
C GLU A 243 4.33 19.08 -0.09
#